data_AF-A0A2S2QVH7-F1
#
_entry.id   AF-A0A2S2QVH7-F1
#
_cell.length_a   1.000
_cell.length_b   1.000
_cell.length_c   1.000
_cell.angle_alpha   90.00
_cell.angle_beta   90.00
_cell.angle_gamma   90.00
#
_symmetry.space_group_name_H-M   'P 1'
#
loop_
_entity.id
_entity.type
_entity.pdbx_description
1 polymer ?
#
loop_
_entity_poly.entity_id
_entity_poly.type
_entity_poly.pdbx_seq_one_letter_code
_entity_poly.pdbx_strand_id
1 'polypeptide(L)'
;MYHSGNMTDDVERLSRLKICAELKRTTIVNNIRAVHDLAVRVDSDPSVSAVFLANVNNLDVFLSQFKAEDDSVLDYLIATSHQDQYFTDLPSEVRALINECRAIADSLPKSGSGPFNVAPLVQSDSRKSTASIISDSDSQRPLSRLPEIPLPRFDGDPHYWPTFRDCFQALVDSRTNLSDVEKMYYNNNIMYYM
;
A
#
# COMPACT_ATOMS: atom_id res chain seq x y z
N MET A 1 37.37 27.14 6.85
CA MET A 1 37.01 26.77 5.46
C MET A 1 36.43 25.34 5.45
N TYR A 2 35.43 25.05 6.30
CA TYR A 2 34.88 23.68 6.50
C TYR A 2 33.36 23.58 6.25
N HIS A 3 32.69 24.64 5.79
CA HIS A 3 31.23 24.64 5.63
C HIS A 3 30.73 24.13 4.26
N SER A 4 31.57 24.15 3.21
CA SER A 4 31.11 23.74 1.86
C SER A 4 30.96 22.23 1.69
N GLY A 5 31.73 21.40 2.41
CA GLY A 5 31.67 19.94 2.26
C GLY A 5 30.39 19.31 2.83
N ASN A 6 29.85 19.85 3.93
CA ASN A 6 28.65 19.34 4.57
C ASN A 6 27.39 19.64 3.74
N MET A 7 27.34 20.83 3.12
CA MET A 7 26.18 21.28 2.36
C MET A 7 25.99 20.51 1.05
N THR A 8 27.08 20.10 0.39
CA THR A 8 27.02 19.27 -0.82
C THR A 8 26.57 17.85 -0.51
N ASP A 9 27.07 17.24 0.57
CA ASP A 9 26.64 15.89 1.00
C ASP A 9 25.16 15.88 1.44
N ASP A 10 24.71 16.93 2.12
CA ASP A 10 23.29 17.08 2.49
C ASP A 10 22.39 17.20 1.25
N VAL A 11 22.78 17.98 0.23
CA VAL A 11 22.01 18.10 -1.02
C VAL A 11 21.98 16.77 -1.77
N GLU A 12 23.08 16.04 -1.82
CA GLU A 12 23.15 14.72 -2.46
C GLU A 12 22.26 13.71 -1.72
N ARG A 13 22.30 13.69 -0.38
CA ARG A 13 21.41 12.88 0.46
C ARG A 13 19.93 13.20 0.21
N LEU A 14 19.57 14.48 0.20
CA LEU A 14 18.19 14.91 -0.09
C LEU A 14 17.76 14.50 -1.50
N SER A 15 18.67 14.54 -2.47
CA SER A 15 18.40 14.08 -3.84
C SER A 15 18.12 12.57 -3.89
N ARG A 16 18.84 11.76 -3.10
CA ARG A 16 18.58 10.32 -3.00
C ARG A 16 17.24 10.04 -2.30
N LEU A 17 16.94 10.74 -1.21
CA LEU A 17 15.67 10.60 -0.50
C LEU A 17 14.47 11.02 -1.37
N LYS A 18 14.62 12.06 -2.20
CA LYS A 18 13.64 12.43 -3.24
C LYS A 18 13.34 11.24 -4.15
N ILE A 19 14.37 10.64 -4.74
CA ILE A 19 14.22 9.48 -5.65
C ILE A 19 13.45 8.36 -4.94
N CYS A 20 13.78 8.09 -3.68
CA CYS A 20 13.12 7.03 -2.92
C CYS A 20 11.63 7.34 -2.66
N ALA A 21 11.30 8.58 -2.28
CA ALA A 21 9.91 9.01 -2.10
C ALA A 21 9.12 8.94 -3.42
N GLU A 22 9.73 9.33 -4.54
CA GLU A 22 9.10 9.26 -5.87
C GLU A 22 8.79 7.82 -6.28
N LEU A 23 9.71 6.87 -6.05
CA LEU A 23 9.52 5.46 -6.35
C LEU A 23 8.37 4.86 -5.52
N LYS A 24 8.31 5.18 -4.22
CA LYS A 24 7.22 4.74 -3.35
C LYS A 24 5.88 5.32 -3.76
N ARG A 25 5.81 6.63 -3.98
CA ARG A 25 4.62 7.32 -4.48
C ARG A 25 4.12 6.69 -5.77
N THR A 26 5.02 6.47 -6.73
CA THR A 26 4.69 5.82 -8.02
C THR A 26 4.12 4.42 -7.82
N THR A 27 4.72 3.63 -6.93
CA THR A 27 4.24 2.28 -6.60
C THR A 27 2.81 2.31 -6.05
N ILE A 28 2.52 3.23 -5.13
CA ILE A 28 1.19 3.37 -4.54
C ILE A 28 0.16 3.77 -5.61
N VAL A 29 0.50 4.74 -6.47
CA VAL A 29 -0.37 5.16 -7.57
C VAL A 29 -0.65 3.99 -8.52
N ASN A 30 0.36 3.20 -8.88
CA ASN A 30 0.18 2.02 -9.73
C ASN A 30 -0.73 0.97 -9.08
N ASN A 31 -0.64 0.76 -7.76
CA ASN A 31 -1.55 -0.13 -7.06
C ASN A 31 -3.00 0.38 -7.10
N ILE A 32 -3.22 1.70 -6.92
CA ILE A 32 -4.55 2.30 -7.03
C ILE A 32 -5.11 2.12 -8.45
N ARG A 33 -4.30 2.37 -9.49
CA ARG A 33 -4.67 2.12 -10.89
C ARG A 33 -5.02 0.65 -11.14
N ALA A 34 -4.27 -0.29 -10.59
CA ALA A 34 -4.57 -1.72 -10.72
C ALA A 34 -5.92 -2.12 -10.08
N VAL A 35 -6.29 -1.52 -8.94
CA VAL A 35 -7.63 -1.74 -8.34
C VAL A 35 -8.72 -1.12 -9.22
N HIS A 36 -8.46 0.04 -9.80
CA HIS A 36 -9.37 0.68 -10.76
C HIS A 36 -9.56 -0.15 -12.04
N ASP A 37 -8.49 -0.73 -12.58
CA ASP A 37 -8.57 -1.64 -13.74
C ASP A 37 -9.46 -2.86 -13.44
N LEU A 38 -9.41 -3.39 -12.21
CA LEU A 38 -10.34 -4.42 -11.76
C LEU A 38 -11.78 -3.89 -11.71
N ALA A 39 -11.99 -2.67 -11.23
CA ALA A 39 -13.30 -2.03 -11.13
C ALA A 39 -13.98 -1.92 -12.50
N VAL A 40 -13.26 -1.42 -13.50
CA VAL A 40 -13.78 -1.24 -14.88
C VAL A 40 -14.15 -2.58 -15.51
N ARG A 41 -13.48 -3.67 -15.12
CA ARG A 41 -13.76 -5.03 -15.63
C ARG A 41 -14.98 -5.70 -15.02
N VAL A 42 -15.48 -5.23 -13.88
CA VAL A 42 -16.58 -5.88 -13.14
C VAL A 42 -17.83 -6.09 -14.00
N ASP A 43 -18.17 -5.10 -14.84
CA ASP A 43 -19.36 -5.16 -15.70
C ASP A 43 -19.22 -6.22 -16.81
N SER A 44 -18.02 -6.34 -17.39
CA SER A 44 -17.73 -7.30 -18.46
C SER A 44 -17.40 -8.71 -17.95
N ASP A 45 -16.87 -8.82 -16.74
CA ASP A 45 -16.38 -10.05 -16.14
C ASP A 45 -16.78 -10.13 -14.65
N PRO A 46 -18.00 -10.61 -14.33
CA PRO A 46 -18.47 -10.69 -12.95
C PRO A 46 -17.58 -11.54 -12.04
N SER A 47 -16.71 -12.40 -12.58
CA SER A 47 -15.80 -13.23 -11.79
C SER A 47 -14.75 -12.41 -11.03
N VAL A 48 -14.40 -11.21 -11.52
CA VAL A 48 -13.44 -10.34 -10.83
C VAL A 48 -14.05 -9.55 -9.66
N SER A 49 -15.38 -9.53 -9.52
CA SER A 49 -16.09 -8.74 -8.49
C SER A 49 -15.61 -9.05 -7.07
N ALA A 50 -15.39 -10.33 -6.75
CA ALA A 50 -14.92 -10.73 -5.43
C ALA A 50 -13.51 -10.23 -5.13
N VAL A 51 -12.60 -10.32 -6.12
CA VAL A 51 -11.23 -9.82 -6.02
C VAL A 51 -11.22 -8.30 -5.93
N PHE A 52 -12.03 -7.62 -6.74
CA PHE A 52 -12.20 -6.18 -6.70
C PHE A 52 -12.67 -5.70 -5.32
N LEU A 53 -13.78 -6.26 -4.79
CA LEU A 53 -14.32 -5.89 -3.48
C LEU A 53 -13.32 -6.12 -2.35
N ALA A 54 -12.51 -7.19 -2.42
CA ALA A 54 -11.44 -7.43 -1.45
C ALA A 54 -10.37 -6.32 -1.47
N ASN A 55 -10.05 -5.79 -2.66
CA ASN A 55 -9.03 -4.76 -2.84
C ASN A 55 -9.52 -3.33 -2.58
N VAL A 56 -10.82 -3.05 -2.78
CA VAL A 56 -11.43 -1.74 -2.48
C VAL A 56 -11.21 -1.34 -1.02
N ASN A 57 -11.24 -2.32 -0.09
CA ASN A 57 -11.00 -2.08 1.33
C ASN A 57 -9.58 -1.56 1.64
N ASN A 58 -8.61 -1.75 0.73
CA ASN A 58 -7.24 -1.29 0.90
C ASN A 58 -7.02 0.15 0.42
N LEU A 59 -8.00 0.74 -0.29
CA LEU A 59 -7.84 2.07 -0.90
C LEU A 59 -7.61 3.18 0.14
N ASP A 60 -8.15 3.06 1.35
CA ASP A 60 -7.90 4.03 2.42
C ASP A 60 -6.45 4.01 2.92
N VAL A 61 -5.86 2.82 2.98
CA VAL A 61 -4.44 2.63 3.33
C VAL A 61 -3.56 3.20 2.23
N PHE A 62 -3.87 2.89 0.96
CA PHE A 62 -3.13 3.45 -0.17
C PHE A 62 -3.26 4.96 -0.26
N LEU A 63 -4.44 5.55 0.01
CA LEU A 63 -4.61 6.99 0.03
C LEU A 63 -3.77 7.65 1.13
N SER A 64 -3.73 7.05 2.32
CA SER A 64 -2.93 7.55 3.43
C SER A 64 -1.44 7.49 3.12
N GLN A 65 -0.96 6.37 2.55
CA GLN A 65 0.42 6.21 2.13
C GLN A 65 0.78 7.17 0.98
N PHE A 66 -0.11 7.34 0.00
CA PHE A 66 0.09 8.27 -1.10
C PHE A 66 0.33 9.69 -0.58
N LYS A 67 -0.53 10.20 0.31
CA LYS A 67 -0.39 11.53 0.90
C LYS A 67 0.95 11.71 1.59
N ALA A 68 1.35 10.75 2.42
CA ALA A 68 2.61 10.82 3.15
C ALA A 68 3.84 10.87 2.22
N GLU A 69 3.85 10.05 1.17
CA GLU A 69 4.97 10.01 0.23
C GLU A 69 4.94 11.21 -0.75
N ASP A 70 3.75 11.71 -1.11
CA ASP A 70 3.58 12.92 -1.94
C ASP A 70 4.03 14.19 -1.18
N ASP A 71 3.69 14.30 0.11
CA ASP A 71 4.21 15.34 1.01
C ASP A 71 5.74 15.24 1.12
N SER A 72 6.29 14.04 1.28
CA SER A 72 7.74 13.82 1.33
C SER A 72 8.43 14.26 0.02
N VAL A 73 7.85 13.94 -1.13
CA VAL A 73 8.36 14.41 -2.44
C VAL A 73 8.38 15.94 -2.48
N LEU A 74 7.28 16.59 -2.08
CA LEU A 74 7.19 18.05 -2.06
C LEU A 74 8.25 18.66 -1.14
N ASP A 75 8.43 18.13 0.07
CA ASP A 75 9.45 18.58 1.02
C ASP A 75 10.86 18.50 0.43
N TYR A 76 11.21 17.39 -0.22
CA TYR A 76 12.53 17.24 -0.85
C TYR A 76 12.72 18.13 -2.08
N LEU A 77 11.66 18.37 -2.86
CA LEU A 77 11.70 19.33 -3.99
C LEU A 77 11.89 20.76 -3.49
N ILE A 78 11.24 21.14 -2.40
CA ILE A 78 11.44 22.46 -1.76
C ILE A 78 12.88 22.57 -1.26
N ALA A 79 13.37 21.57 -0.52
CA ALA A 79 14.71 21.57 0.05
C ALA A 79 15.82 21.61 -1.02
N THR A 80 15.57 21.03 -2.20
CA THR A 80 16.50 21.05 -3.34
C THR A 80 16.22 22.17 -4.34
N SER A 81 15.24 23.05 -4.09
CA SER A 81 14.83 24.15 -4.99
C SER A 81 14.36 23.71 -6.39
N HIS A 82 13.71 22.54 -6.50
CA HIS A 82 13.14 21.98 -7.74
C HIS A 82 11.60 21.88 -7.68
N GLN A 83 10.93 22.85 -7.05
CA GLN A 83 9.48 22.84 -6.81
C GLN A 83 8.67 22.75 -8.11
N ASP A 84 9.22 23.24 -9.21
CA ASP A 84 8.66 23.18 -10.57
C ASP A 84 8.43 21.75 -11.09
N GLN A 85 9.11 20.75 -10.50
CA GLN A 85 8.96 19.34 -10.87
C GLN A 85 7.77 18.66 -10.16
N TYR A 86 7.10 19.35 -9.24
CA TYR A 86 5.96 18.77 -8.53
C TYR A 86 4.74 18.66 -9.44
N PHE A 87 4.14 17.47 -9.50
CA PHE A 87 2.98 17.21 -10.35
C PHE A 87 1.67 17.46 -9.59
N THR A 88 1.12 18.67 -9.72
CA THR A 88 -0.07 19.15 -8.97
C THR A 88 -1.36 18.42 -9.30
N ASP A 89 -1.44 17.77 -10.46
CA ASP A 89 -2.66 17.10 -10.91
C ASP A 89 -2.78 15.67 -10.36
N LEU A 90 -1.67 15.08 -9.90
CA LEU A 90 -1.63 13.71 -9.37
C LEU A 90 -2.62 13.47 -8.23
N PRO A 91 -2.73 14.36 -7.21
CA PRO A 91 -3.66 14.13 -6.11
C PRO A 91 -5.12 14.12 -6.58
N SER A 92 -5.48 14.93 -7.58
CA SER A 92 -6.82 14.89 -8.19
C SER A 92 -7.08 13.59 -8.93
N GLU A 93 -6.11 13.13 -9.73
CA GLU A 93 -6.18 11.84 -10.44
C GLU A 93 -6.43 10.69 -9.44
N VAL A 94 -5.59 10.58 -8.40
CA VAL A 94 -5.71 9.53 -7.37
C VAL A 94 -7.08 9.57 -6.68
N ARG A 95 -7.58 10.76 -6.34
CA ARG A 95 -8.91 10.91 -5.73
C ARG A 95 -10.02 10.47 -6.68
N ALA A 96 -9.93 10.80 -7.97
CA ALA A 96 -10.91 10.39 -8.97
C ALA A 96 -10.96 8.85 -9.09
N LEU A 97 -9.81 8.20 -9.24
CA LEU A 97 -9.72 6.73 -9.31
C LEU A 97 -10.34 6.05 -8.09
N ILE A 98 -10.04 6.53 -6.88
CA ILE A 98 -10.61 5.97 -5.64
C ILE A 98 -12.13 6.16 -5.58
N ASN A 99 -12.62 7.34 -5.94
CA ASN A 99 -14.05 7.63 -5.93
C ASN A 99 -14.81 6.76 -6.94
N GLU A 100 -14.24 6.54 -8.13
CA GLU A 100 -14.81 5.64 -9.13
C GLU A 100 -14.86 4.19 -8.63
N CYS A 101 -13.77 3.69 -8.03
CA CYS A 101 -13.76 2.37 -7.41
C CYS A 101 -14.86 2.24 -6.35
N ARG A 102 -15.04 3.25 -5.49
CA ARG A 102 -16.08 3.22 -4.44
C ARG A 102 -17.48 3.23 -5.03
N ALA A 103 -17.73 4.06 -6.04
CA ALA A 103 -19.02 4.11 -6.72
C ALA A 103 -19.39 2.75 -7.35
N ILE A 104 -18.41 2.05 -7.94
CA ILE A 104 -18.61 0.71 -8.50
C ILE A 104 -18.82 -0.32 -7.39
N ALA A 105 -18.08 -0.24 -6.29
CA ALA A 105 -18.26 -1.16 -5.16
C ALA A 105 -19.64 -1.01 -4.50
N ASP A 106 -20.14 0.22 -4.37
CA ASP A 106 -21.46 0.52 -3.80
C ASP A 106 -22.62 0.11 -4.72
N SER A 107 -22.40 0.08 -6.04
CA SER A 107 -23.41 -0.35 -7.01
C SER A 107 -23.54 -1.87 -7.09
N LEU A 108 -22.52 -2.62 -6.65
CA LEU A 108 -22.56 -4.07 -6.63
C LEU A 108 -23.54 -4.60 -5.56
N PRO A 109 -24.26 -5.69 -5.87
CA PRO A 109 -25.12 -6.32 -4.88
C PRO A 109 -24.26 -6.77 -3.70
N LYS A 110 -24.54 -6.23 -2.51
CA LYS A 110 -23.96 -6.70 -1.25
C LYS A 110 -24.39 -8.14 -1.06
N SER A 111 -23.53 -9.08 -1.48
CA SER A 111 -23.77 -10.50 -1.34
C SER A 111 -23.93 -10.81 0.14
N GLY A 112 -25.18 -10.98 0.60
CA GLY A 112 -25.48 -11.41 1.98
C GLY A 112 -26.56 -10.67 2.77
N SER A 113 -27.32 -9.71 2.22
CA SER A 113 -28.49 -9.17 2.94
C SER A 113 -29.70 -8.98 2.03
N GLY A 114 -30.19 -10.10 1.48
CA GLY A 114 -31.61 -10.16 1.10
C GLY A 114 -32.46 -10.02 2.36
N PRO A 115 -33.59 -9.29 2.34
CA PRO A 115 -34.53 -9.31 3.45
C PRO A 115 -35.06 -10.74 3.58
N PHE A 116 -34.58 -11.47 4.58
CA PHE A 116 -35.26 -12.69 5.02
C PHE A 116 -36.66 -12.27 5.47
N ASN A 117 -37.62 -12.44 4.57
CA ASN A 117 -39.03 -12.29 4.84
C ASN A 117 -39.46 -13.51 5.67
N VAL A 118 -39.17 -13.48 6.96
CA VAL A 118 -39.66 -14.49 7.91
C VAL A 118 -41.10 -14.13 8.27
N ALA A 119 -42.04 -14.77 7.57
CA ALA A 119 -43.43 -14.82 8.00
C ALA A 119 -43.50 -15.39 9.44
N PRO A 120 -44.36 -14.84 10.31
CA PRO A 120 -44.43 -15.29 11.71
C PRO A 120 -45.25 -16.57 11.79
N LEU A 121 -44.59 -17.70 12.07
CA LEU A 121 -45.27 -18.88 12.60
C LEU A 121 -44.98 -19.00 14.11
N VAL A 122 -46.08 -19.08 14.84
CA VAL A 122 -46.22 -18.99 16.29
C VAL A 122 -45.92 -20.34 16.96
N GLN A 123 -45.10 -20.27 18.03
CA GLN A 123 -45.10 -21.08 19.28
C GLN A 123 -44.61 -22.54 19.25
N SER A 124 -43.53 -22.82 20.01
CA SER A 124 -43.62 -23.34 21.41
C SER A 124 -42.31 -24.02 21.85
N ASP A 125 -41.82 -23.56 23.00
CA ASP A 125 -40.89 -24.14 23.99
C ASP A 125 -40.09 -25.43 23.69
N SER A 126 -38.76 -25.36 23.90
CA SER A 126 -38.10 -26.07 25.01
C SER A 126 -36.61 -25.74 25.15
N ARG A 127 -36.15 -25.69 26.40
CA ARG A 127 -34.91 -25.06 26.87
C ARG A 127 -33.72 -26.03 26.95
N LYS A 128 -32.54 -25.44 26.71
CA LYS A 128 -31.22 -25.63 27.36
C LYS A 128 -30.33 -26.84 27.02
N SER A 129 -29.29 -26.50 26.26
CA SER A 129 -27.87 -26.58 26.62
C SER A 129 -27.22 -27.95 26.77
N THR A 130 -26.40 -28.35 25.79
CA THR A 130 -25.14 -29.08 26.02
C THR A 130 -24.11 -28.79 24.91
N ALA A 131 -22.94 -28.30 25.33
CA ALA A 131 -21.61 -28.37 24.73
C ALA A 131 -21.41 -28.13 23.21
N SER A 132 -20.98 -26.92 22.86
CA SER A 132 -20.31 -26.65 21.57
C SER A 132 -18.84 -27.07 21.66
N ILE A 133 -18.50 -28.09 20.89
CA ILE A 133 -17.13 -28.57 20.68
C ILE A 133 -16.36 -27.52 19.87
N ILE A 134 -15.17 -27.21 20.39
CA ILE A 134 -14.09 -26.46 19.77
C ILE A 134 -13.68 -27.20 18.49
N SER A 135 -13.85 -26.57 17.33
CA SER A 135 -13.08 -26.90 16.14
C SER A 135 -12.37 -25.62 15.70
N ASP A 136 -11.15 -25.52 16.19
CA ASP A 136 -10.10 -24.60 15.80
C ASP A 136 -9.71 -24.94 14.35
N SER A 137 -10.21 -24.15 13.40
CA SER A 137 -9.77 -24.21 12.00
C SER A 137 -8.70 -23.15 11.82
N ASP A 138 -7.49 -23.53 12.22
CA ASP A 138 -6.26 -22.78 12.07
C ASP A 138 -5.97 -22.49 10.58
N SER A 139 -6.10 -21.21 10.25
CA SER A 139 -5.14 -20.41 9.48
C SER A 139 -4.42 -21.06 8.29
N GLN A 140 -5.11 -21.26 7.16
CA GLN A 140 -4.44 -21.20 5.85
C GLN A 140 -5.29 -20.46 4.82
N ARG A 141 -5.39 -19.13 4.97
CA ARG A 141 -5.60 -18.27 3.80
C ARG A 141 -4.28 -18.27 3.00
N PRO A 142 -4.24 -18.73 1.73
CA PRO A 142 -3.17 -18.28 0.87
C PRO A 142 -3.38 -16.77 0.70
N LEU A 143 -2.48 -16.00 1.30
CA LEU A 143 -2.39 -14.57 1.13
C LEU A 143 -2.45 -14.30 -0.38
N SER A 144 -3.46 -13.53 -0.79
CA SER A 144 -3.48 -12.79 -2.04
C SER A 144 -2.25 -11.89 -2.06
N ARG A 145 -1.11 -12.46 -2.44
CA ARG A 145 0.16 -11.76 -2.55
C ARG A 145 0.04 -10.87 -3.77
N LEU A 146 -0.11 -9.57 -3.53
CA LEU A 146 0.95 -8.60 -3.84
C LEU A 146 0.78 -7.42 -2.86
N PRO A 147 1.88 -6.83 -2.38
CA PRO A 147 2.58 -5.85 -3.21
C PRO A 147 4.06 -6.20 -3.32
N GLU A 148 4.48 -6.60 -4.50
CA GLU A 148 5.89 -6.57 -4.84
C GLU A 148 6.22 -5.10 -5.12
N ILE A 149 6.43 -4.34 -4.05
CA ILE A 149 7.05 -3.03 -4.15
C ILE A 149 8.39 -3.29 -4.82
N PRO A 150 8.69 -2.66 -5.97
CA PRO A 150 9.96 -2.90 -6.65
C PRO A 150 11.06 -2.53 -5.67
N LEU A 151 11.76 -3.57 -5.19
CA LEU A 151 13.02 -3.36 -4.50
C LEU A 151 13.90 -2.59 -5.49
N PRO A 152 14.54 -1.48 -5.09
CA PRO A 152 15.59 -0.91 -5.92
C PRO A 152 16.56 -2.04 -6.23
N ARG A 153 16.74 -2.36 -7.52
CA ARG A 153 17.60 -3.47 -7.92
C ARG A 153 19.03 -2.98 -7.80
N PHE A 154 19.78 -3.52 -6.85
CA PHE A 154 21.22 -3.25 -6.80
C PHE A 154 21.88 -4.02 -7.95
N ASP A 155 22.51 -3.29 -8.84
CA ASP A 155 23.22 -3.80 -10.02
C ASP A 155 24.67 -4.21 -9.73
N GLY A 156 25.13 -4.01 -8.48
CA GLY A 156 26.49 -4.29 -8.05
C GLY A 156 27.45 -3.11 -8.24
N ASP A 157 26.98 -1.96 -8.74
CA ASP A 157 27.81 -0.76 -8.87
C ASP A 157 27.89 0.00 -7.53
N PRO A 158 29.10 0.17 -6.96
CA PRO A 158 29.28 0.92 -5.71
C PRO A 158 28.76 2.36 -5.74
N HIS A 159 28.63 2.99 -6.92
CA HIS A 159 28.12 4.36 -7.05
C HIS A 159 26.61 4.46 -6.79
N TYR A 160 25.83 3.42 -7.08
CA TYR A 160 24.39 3.40 -6.81
C TYR A 160 24.05 2.89 -5.41
N TRP A 161 25.04 2.40 -4.66
CA TRP A 161 24.84 1.89 -3.31
C TRP A 161 24.15 2.87 -2.35
N PRO A 162 24.53 4.17 -2.27
CA PRO A 162 23.88 5.09 -1.35
C PRO A 162 22.39 5.24 -1.65
N THR A 163 22.02 5.34 -2.93
CA THR A 163 20.62 5.44 -3.36
C THR A 163 19.86 4.16 -3.06
N PHE A 164 20.46 3.00 -3.37
CA PHE A 164 19.88 1.70 -3.06
C PHE A 164 19.62 1.56 -1.56
N ARG A 165 20.61 1.84 -0.71
CA ARG A 165 20.51 1.77 0.75
C ARG A 165 19.42 2.70 1.27
N ASP A 166 19.42 3.96 0.84
CA ASP A 166 18.46 4.97 1.31
C ASP A 166 17.03 4.55 0.90
N CYS A 167 16.85 3.98 -0.29
CA CYS A 167 15.56 3.48 -0.76
C CYS A 167 15.14 2.17 -0.08
N PHE A 168 16.09 1.26 0.19
CA PHE A 168 15.85 0.03 0.94
C PHE A 168 15.42 0.34 2.37
N GLN A 169 16.14 1.24 3.06
CA GLN A 169 15.82 1.66 4.42
C GLN A 169 14.42 2.30 4.47
N ALA A 170 14.15 3.24 3.58
CA ALA A 170 12.83 3.86 3.47
C ALA A 170 11.72 2.82 3.22
N LEU A 171 12.01 1.77 2.44
CA LEU A 171 11.07 0.67 2.19
C LEU A 171 10.85 -0.21 3.43
N VAL A 172 11.92 -0.60 4.12
CA VAL A 172 11.83 -1.41 5.35
C VAL A 172 11.06 -0.67 6.43
N ASP A 173 11.28 0.64 6.58
CA ASP A 173 10.61 1.46 7.59
C ASP A 173 9.10 1.58 7.34
N SER A 174 8.68 1.62 6.07
CA SER A 174 7.26 1.69 5.69
C SER A 174 6.46 0.41 5.99
N ARG A 175 7.13 -0.73 6.23
CA ARG A 175 6.48 -2.01 6.55
C ARG A 175 6.17 -2.08 8.04
N THR A 176 4.96 -1.64 8.39
CA THR A 176 4.43 -1.68 9.77
C THR A 176 4.14 -3.10 10.27
N ASN A 177 4.13 -4.09 9.37
CA ASN A 177 3.96 -5.51 9.68
C ASN A 177 5.26 -6.24 10.03
N LEU A 178 6.41 -5.54 10.03
CA LEU A 178 7.69 -6.08 10.48
C LEU A 178 7.95 -5.64 11.92
N SER A 179 8.28 -6.59 12.78
CA SER A 179 8.79 -6.31 14.12
C SER A 179 10.17 -5.64 14.05
N ASP A 180 10.54 -4.88 15.09
CA ASP A 180 11.84 -4.21 15.16
C ASP A 180 13.02 -5.18 15.00
N VAL A 181 12.84 -6.42 15.48
CA VAL A 181 13.81 -7.50 15.34
C VAL A 181 13.97 -7.93 13.88
N GLU A 182 12.88 -8.06 13.12
CA GLU A 182 12.92 -8.37 11.68
C GLU A 182 13.55 -7.23 10.87
N LYS A 183 13.22 -5.98 11.20
CA LYS A 183 13.87 -4.80 10.58
C LYS A 183 15.39 -4.81 10.82
N MET A 184 15.82 -5.14 12.04
CA MET A 184 17.24 -5.31 12.37
C MET A 184 17.90 -6.44 11.56
N TYR A 185 17.22 -7.58 11.38
CA TYR A 185 17.73 -8.67 10.55
C TYR A 185 17.93 -8.25 9.08
N TYR A 186 16.99 -7.51 8.50
CA TYR A 186 17.11 -7.00 7.13
C TYR A 186 18.27 -6.01 6.97
N ASN A 187 18.45 -5.11 7.95
CA ASN A 187 19.56 -4.16 7.94
C ASN A 187 20.92 -4.87 8.06
N ASN A 188 21.00 -5.92 8.89
CA ASN A 188 22.22 -6.74 8.99
C ASN A 188 22.48 -7.56 7.71
N ASN A 189 21.44 -8.01 7.01
CA ASN A 189 21.59 -8.77 5.78
C ASN A 189 22.19 -7.92 4.64
N ILE A 190 21.83 -6.64 4.56
CA ILE A 190 22.39 -5.71 3.57
C ILE A 190 23.91 -5.53 3.74
N MET A 191 24.43 -5.65 4.97
CA MET A 191 25.86 -5.54 5.27
C MET A 191 26.66 -6.77 4.84
N TYR A 192 26.02 -7.92 4.61
CA TYR A 192 26.68 -9.15 4.16
C TYR A 192 26.92 -9.21 2.64
N TYR A 193 26.33 -8.29 1.87
CA TYR A 193 26.55 -8.17 0.43
C TYR A 193 27.67 -7.15 0.08
N MET A 194 28.42 -6.70 1.08
CA MET A 194 29.66 -5.91 0.98
C MET A 194 30.88 -6.80 1.19
#